data_AF-A0A818MTQ3-F1
#
_entry.id   AF-A0A818MTQ3-F1
#
_cell.length_a   1.000
_cell.length_b   1.000
_cell.length_c   1.000
_cell.angle_alpha   90.00
_cell.angle_beta   90.00
_cell.angle_gamma   90.00
#
_symmetry.space_group_name_H-M   'P 1'
#
loop_
_entity.id
_entity.type
_entity.pdbx_description
1 polymer ?
#
loop_
_entity_poly.entity_id
_entity_poly.type
_entity_poly.pdbx_seq_one_letter_code
_entity_poly.pdbx_strand_id
1 'polypeptide(L)'
;IMTDSPFPYFTLGTIVHGFGRGSKELGCPTANFDEDAVQKLPPSIHQGVYYGWAKLLTQNDNEVYKTVASVGTNPFYNGERKTMVCEN
;
A
#
# COMPACT_ATOMS: atom_id res chain seq x y z
N ILE A 1 17.29 -7.81 -22.45
CA ILE A 1 15.85 -7.56 -22.71
C ILE A 1 15.14 -7.94 -21.41
N MET A 2 14.70 -6.97 -20.61
CA MET A 2 13.78 -7.24 -19.49
C MET A 2 12.55 -6.37 -19.72
N THR A 3 11.68 -6.88 -20.57
CA THR A 3 10.37 -6.33 -20.87
C THR A 3 9.35 -7.20 -20.17
N ASP A 4 9.10 -6.94 -18.90
CA ASP A 4 7.78 -7.18 -18.33
C ASP A 4 7.54 -6.13 -17.26
N SER A 5 6.60 -5.24 -17.55
CA SER A 5 6.13 -4.27 -16.57
C SER A 5 5.38 -5.04 -15.48
N PRO A 6 5.66 -4.83 -14.19
CA PRO A 6 4.92 -5.50 -13.11
C PRO A 6 3.46 -5.02 -13.02
N PHE A 7 3.03 -4.10 -13.89
CA PHE A 7 1.73 -3.47 -13.86
C PHE A 7 0.80 -3.97 -14.97
N PRO A 8 -0.50 -4.17 -14.68
CA PRO A 8 -1.14 -3.94 -13.38
C PRO A 8 -0.78 -5.02 -12.35
N TYR A 9 -0.45 -4.60 -11.13
CA TYR A 9 -0.23 -5.51 -10.00
C TYR A 9 -1.44 -5.44 -9.08
N PHE A 10 -2.00 -6.61 -8.75
CA PHE A 10 -3.14 -6.74 -7.86
C PHE A 10 -2.69 -7.33 -6.52
N THR A 11 -3.16 -6.74 -5.44
CA THR A 11 -2.88 -7.21 -4.07
C THR A 11 -4.11 -7.08 -3.20
N LEU A 12 -4.19 -7.97 -2.22
CA LEU A 12 -5.21 -8.00 -1.21
C LEU A 12 -4.51 -8.19 0.14
N GLY A 13 -4.93 -7.41 1.13
CA GLY A 13 -4.40 -7.49 2.48
C GLY A 13 -5.35 -6.85 3.48
N THR A 14 -5.13 -7.17 4.75
CA THR A 14 -5.87 -6.60 5.87
C THR A 14 -5.38 -5.18 6.12
N ILE A 15 -6.30 -4.25 6.38
CA ILE A 15 -5.93 -2.90 6.80
C ILE A 15 -5.59 -2.91 8.29
N VAL A 16 -4.39 -2.45 8.62
CA VAL A 16 -3.86 -2.41 10.00
C VAL A 16 -3.56 -0.99 10.45
N HIS A 17 -3.52 -0.80 11.77
CA HIS A 17 -3.13 0.49 12.35
C HIS A 17 -1.64 0.77 12.10
N GLY A 18 -1.34 1.97 11.60
CA GLY A 18 0.02 2.50 11.55
C GLY A 18 0.36 3.31 12.81
N PHE A 19 1.47 4.06 12.76
CA PHE A 19 1.97 4.86 13.88
C PHE A 19 1.22 6.19 14.12
N GLY A 20 0.08 6.39 13.46
CA GLY A 20 -0.85 7.49 13.77
C GLY A 20 -0.39 8.90 13.38
N ARG A 21 0.64 9.04 12.53
CA ARG A 21 1.14 10.35 12.08
C ARG A 21 0.30 10.99 10.97
N GLY A 22 0.09 10.25 9.87
CA GLY A 22 -0.52 10.78 8.65
C GLY A 22 -1.93 11.35 8.84
N SER A 23 -2.85 10.57 9.40
CA SER A 23 -4.25 10.99 9.53
C SER A 23 -4.49 12.08 10.57
N LYS A 24 -3.66 12.15 11.62
CA LYS A 24 -3.79 13.17 12.68
C LYS A 24 -3.19 14.52 12.30
N GLU A 25 -2.12 14.53 11.52
CA GLU A 25 -1.38 15.76 11.20
C GLU A 25 -1.75 16.36 9.84
N LEU A 26 -2.15 15.55 8.86
CA LEU A 26 -2.34 15.99 7.47
C LEU A 26 -3.80 15.97 7.01
N GLY A 27 -4.73 15.49 7.85
CA GLY A 27 -6.16 15.40 7.51
C GLY A 27 -6.51 14.38 6.43
N CYS A 28 -5.52 13.60 5.95
CA CYS A 28 -5.69 12.56 4.94
C CYS A 28 -5.68 11.18 5.61
N PRO A 29 -6.82 10.46 5.65
CA PRO A 29 -6.86 9.11 6.21
C PRO A 29 -6.02 8.17 5.34
N THR A 30 -5.12 7.43 5.96
CA THR A 30 -4.26 6.47 5.28
C THR A 30 -4.51 5.04 5.78
N ALA A 31 -4.47 4.08 4.86
CA ALA A 31 -4.70 2.67 5.13
C ALA A 31 -3.40 1.88 4.95
N ASN A 32 -2.91 1.25 6.02
CA ASN A 32 -1.67 0.46 5.98
C ASN A 32 -2.03 -1.00 5.69
N PHE A 33 -1.29 -1.64 4.79
CA PHE A 33 -1.41 -3.08 4.56
C PHE A 33 -0.67 -3.89 5.63
N ASP A 34 -1.20 -5.08 5.94
CA ASP A 34 -0.49 -6.07 6.75
C ASP A 34 0.85 -6.49 6.10
N GLU A 35 1.75 -6.99 6.95
CA GLU A 35 3.10 -7.32 6.51
C GLU A 35 3.11 -8.46 5.47
N ASP A 36 2.22 -9.43 5.61
CA ASP A 36 2.13 -10.60 4.73
C ASP A 36 1.77 -10.22 3.29
N ALA A 37 0.89 -9.25 3.09
CA ALA A 37 0.55 -8.73 1.77
C ALA A 37 1.73 -7.96 1.16
N VAL A 38 2.47 -7.21 1.98
CA VAL A 38 3.60 -6.38 1.52
C VAL A 38 4.82 -7.23 1.17
N GLN A 39 5.11 -8.31 1.91
CA GLN A 39 6.21 -9.21 1.59
C GLN A 39 6.02 -9.98 0.27
N LYS A 40 4.77 -10.11 -0.21
CA LYS A 40 4.45 -10.74 -1.49
C LYS A 40 4.67 -9.81 -2.70
N LEU A 41 4.99 -8.54 -2.48
CA LEU A 41 5.27 -7.59 -3.56
C LEU A 41 6.44 -8.10 -4.43
N PRO A 42 6.30 -8.09 -5.77
CA PRO A 42 7.38 -8.41 -6.68
C PRO A 42 8.64 -7.57 -6.40
N PRO A 43 9.84 -8.14 -6.57
CA PRO A 43 11.09 -7.39 -6.43
C PRO A 43 11.18 -6.16 -7.36
N SER A 44 10.48 -6.19 -8.50
CA SER A 44 10.39 -5.11 -9.48
C SER A 44 9.49 -3.93 -9.04
N ILE A 45 8.70 -4.07 -7.98
CA ILE A 45 8.01 -2.94 -7.35
C ILE A 45 8.98 -2.29 -6.37
N HIS A 46 9.62 -1.22 -6.82
CA HIS A 46 10.58 -0.45 -6.02
C HIS A 46 9.88 0.45 -4.99
N GLN A 47 10.67 1.09 -4.12
CA GLN A 47 10.14 2.13 -3.25
C GLN A 47 9.71 3.34 -4.09
N GLY A 48 8.60 3.97 -3.73
CA GLY A 48 8.08 5.10 -4.47
C GLY A 48 6.57 5.30 -4.30
N VAL A 49 6.03 6.22 -5.09
CA VAL A 49 4.60 6.52 -5.14
C VAL A 49 4.01 5.92 -6.41
N TYR A 50 2.91 5.19 -6.25
CA TYR A 50 2.15 4.53 -7.29
C TYR A 50 0.72 5.06 -7.30
N TYR A 51 0.01 4.90 -8.41
CA TYR A 51 -1.41 5.24 -8.52
C TYR A 51 -2.18 4.04 -9.06
N GLY A 52 -3.47 4.00 -8.77
CA GLY A 52 -4.33 2.94 -9.24
C GLY A 52 -5.73 3.02 -8.67
N TRP A 53 -6.29 1.85 -8.39
CA TRP A 53 -7.63 1.67 -7.89
C TRP A 53 -7.61 0.81 -6.63
N ALA A 54 -8.47 1.13 -5.66
CA ALA A 54 -8.65 0.36 -4.43
C ALA A 54 -10.14 0.15 -4.16
N LYS A 55 -10.44 -0.98 -3.52
CA LYS A 55 -11.78 -1.30 -3.04
C LYS A 55 -11.68 -1.81 -1.61
N LEU A 56 -12.57 -1.31 -0.74
CA LEU A 56 -12.75 -1.87 0.59
C LEU A 56 -13.71 -3.07 0.50
N LEU A 57 -13.25 -4.24 0.94
CA LEU A 57 -14.09 -5.44 0.97
C LEU A 57 -14.90 -5.48 2.27
N THR A 58 -15.96 -4.66 2.33
CA THR A 58 -16.91 -4.65 3.45
C THR A 58 -18.31 -4.99 2.95
N GLN A 59 -19.23 -5.38 3.84
CA GLN A 59 -20.61 -5.67 3.44
C GLN A 59 -21.36 -4.43 2.91
N ASN A 60 -20.89 -3.23 3.26
CA ASN A 60 -21.61 -1.98 3.02
C ASN A 60 -20.97 -1.11 1.94
N ASP A 61 -19.83 -1.50 1.38
CA ASP A 61 -19.11 -0.73 0.37
C ASP A 61 -18.77 -1.62 -0.83
N ASN A 62 -19.32 -1.25 -1.98
CA ASN A 62 -19.06 -1.93 -3.24
C ASN A 62 -18.29 -1.07 -4.25
N GLU A 63 -17.95 0.16 -3.87
CA GLU A 63 -17.34 1.13 -4.75
C GLU A 63 -15.85 0.85 -4.98
N VAL A 64 -15.36 1.35 -6.11
CA VAL A 64 -13.94 1.31 -6.47
C VAL A 64 -13.45 2.75 -6.51
N TYR A 65 -12.45 3.05 -5.69
CA TYR A 65 -11.90 4.38 -5.52
C TYR A 65 -10.58 4.51 -6.26
N LYS A 66 -10.29 5.72 -6.77
CA LYS A 66 -8.92 6.06 -7.15
C LYS A 66 -8.07 6.09 -5.88
N THR A 67 -6.80 5.76 -6.01
CA THR A 67 -5.89 5.80 -4.87
C THR A 67 -4.47 6.09 -5.33
N VAL A 68 -3.66 6.62 -4.42
CA VAL A 68 -2.21 6.54 -4.53
C VAL A 68 -1.68 5.64 -3.42
N ALA A 69 -0.64 4.88 -3.73
CA ALA A 69 0.01 3.96 -2.82
C ALA A 69 1.48 4.33 -2.67
N SER A 70 1.93 4.48 -1.43
CA SER A 70 3.33 4.69 -1.09
C SER A 70 3.95 3.36 -0.67
N VAL A 71 4.99 2.92 -1.39
CA VAL A 71 5.82 1.78 -1.01
C VAL A 71 7.12 2.31 -0.41
N GLY A 72 7.35 2.02 0.86
CA GLY A 72 8.52 2.47 1.61
C GLY A 72 9.21 1.34 2.34
N THR A 73 9.94 1.68 3.39
CA THR A 73 10.58 0.73 4.31
C THR A 73 10.25 1.07 5.75
N ASN A 74 10.19 0.05 6.60
CA ASN A 74 10.05 0.24 8.03
C ASN A 74 11.42 0.42 8.71
N PRO A 75 11.72 1.59 9.31
CA PRO A 75 13.00 1.83 9.99
C PRO A 75 13.24 0.91 11.19
N PHE A 76 12.18 0.40 11.83
CA PHE A 76 12.27 -0.51 12.98
C PHE A 76 12.83 -1.89 12.62
N TYR A 77 12.89 -2.22 11.33
CA TYR A 77 13.45 -3.49 10.81
C TYR A 77 14.68 -3.25 9.94
N ASN A 78 15.53 -2.29 10.30
CA ASN A 78 16.76 -1.94 9.57
C ASN A 78 16.56 -1.69 8.06
N GLY A 79 15.36 -1.28 7.64
CA GLY A 79 15.04 -1.05 6.23
C GLY A 79 14.86 -2.33 5.38
N GLU A 80 14.92 -3.53 5.97
CA GLU A 80 14.78 -4.79 5.23
C GLU A 80 13.34 -5.08 4.81
N ARG A 81 12.37 -4.56 5.58
CA ARG A 81 10.94 -4.80 5.36
C ARG A 81 10.29 -3.61 4.67
N LYS A 82 9.68 -3.88 3.52
CA LYS A 82 8.85 -2.90 2.81
C LYS A 82 7.60 -2.57 3.63
N THR A 83 7.04 -1.39 3.39
CA THR A 83 5.71 -0.97 3.86
C THR A 83 4.89 -0.54 2.66
N MET A 84 3.56 -0.65 2.76
CA MET A 84 2.64 -0.13 1.74
C MET A 84 1.48 0.59 2.42
N VAL A 85 1.26 1.82 2.01
CA VAL A 85 0.22 2.70 2.58
C VAL A 85 -0.58 3.30 1.43
N CYS A 86 -1.90 3.17 1.48
CA CYS A 86 -2.81 3.75 0.49
C CYS A 86 -3.53 4.97 1.05
N GLU A 87 -3.79 5.94 0.18
CA GLU A 87 -4.60 7.14 0.44
C GLU A 87 -5.52 7.42 -0.76
N ASN A 88 -6.68 8.02 -0.50
CA ASN A 88 -7.66 8.46 -1.51
C ASN A 88 -7.94 9.94 -1.31
#